data_AF-A0A7W1QRF1-F1
#
_entry.id   AF-A0A7W1QRF1-F1
#
_cell.length_a   1.000
_cell.length_b   1.000
_cell.length_c   1.000
_cell.angle_alpha   90.00
_cell.angle_beta   90.00
_cell.angle_gamma   90.00
#
_symmetry.space_group_name_H-M   'P 1'
#
loop_
_entity.id
_entity.type
_entity.pdbx_description
1 polymer ?
#
loop_
_entity_poly.entity_id
_entity_poly.type
_entity_poly.pdbx_seq_one_letter_code
_entity_poly.pdbx_strand_id
1 'polypeptide(L)'
;MICFIQETVNTLVGSPREGAVESTIINAVQWLRLIVETTGAVIIGLGVLTAAYQFVRSLVPPQLESYNKIRLTLARYLALALEFQLGADILSTAIAPSWEQIGKLGAIAVIRTGLNYFLTREIREEKKGIASDSGGSPTP
;
A
#
# COMPACT_ATOMS: atom_id res chain seq x y z
N MET A 1 -39.04 19.07 -30.44
CA MET A 1 -38.26 20.24 -30.90
C MET A 1 -37.41 20.85 -29.78
N ILE A 2 -37.93 20.99 -28.55
CA ILE A 2 -37.19 21.58 -27.41
C ILE A 2 -36.04 20.67 -26.90
N CYS A 3 -36.20 19.33 -26.83
CA CYS A 3 -35.09 18.43 -26.46
C CYS A 3 -33.90 18.45 -27.44
N PHE A 4 -34.15 18.54 -28.74
CA PHE A 4 -33.09 18.54 -29.76
C PHE A 4 -32.26 19.83 -29.71
N ILE A 5 -32.87 20.96 -29.35
CA ILE A 5 -32.17 22.23 -29.10
C ILE A 5 -31.36 22.15 -27.79
N GLN A 6 -31.88 21.51 -26.73
CA GLN A 6 -31.15 21.33 -25.47
C GLN A 6 -29.86 20.52 -25.65
N GLU A 7 -29.92 19.45 -26.44
CA GLU A 7 -28.79 18.53 -26.70
C GLU A 7 -27.73 19.17 -27.62
N THR A 8 -28.17 20.00 -28.58
CA THR A 8 -27.30 20.77 -29.47
C THR A 8 -26.62 21.95 -28.73
N VAL A 9 -27.32 22.59 -27.78
CA VAL A 9 -26.76 23.66 -26.94
C VAL A 9 -25.77 23.08 -25.91
N ASN A 10 -26.03 21.90 -25.33
CA ASN A 10 -25.08 21.22 -24.43
C ASN A 10 -23.79 20.79 -25.13
N THR A 11 -23.87 20.42 -26.42
CA THR A 11 -22.70 20.00 -27.22
C THR A 11 -21.89 21.18 -27.78
N LEU A 12 -22.50 22.38 -27.91
CA LEU A 12 -21.82 23.62 -28.31
C LEU A 12 -21.22 24.42 -27.13
N VAL A 13 -21.67 24.17 -25.89
CA VAL A 13 -21.21 24.85 -24.67
C VAL A 13 -20.03 24.15 -23.98
N GLY A 14 -19.72 22.90 -24.34
CA GLY A 14 -18.48 22.24 -23.94
C GLY A 14 -17.31 22.80 -24.73
N SER A 15 -16.68 23.86 -24.25
CA SER A 15 -15.63 24.56 -24.99
C SER A 15 -14.41 23.64 -25.19
N PRO A 16 -13.69 23.69 -26.34
CA PRO A 16 -12.43 22.96 -26.53
C PRO A 16 -11.37 23.22 -25.44
N ARG A 17 -11.54 24.32 -24.68
CA ARG A 17 -10.69 24.69 -23.55
C ARG A 17 -10.97 23.83 -22.30
N GLU A 18 -12.20 23.37 -22.06
CA GLU A 18 -12.54 22.58 -20.87
C GLU A 18 -11.89 21.19 -20.91
N GLY A 19 -11.97 20.47 -22.02
CA GLY A 19 -11.28 19.19 -22.18
C GLY A 19 -9.75 19.29 -22.17
N ALA A 20 -9.20 20.41 -22.65
CA ALA A 20 -7.76 20.68 -22.58
C ALA A 20 -7.28 20.95 -21.14
N VAL A 21 -8.07 21.66 -20.34
CA VAL A 21 -7.76 21.91 -18.92
C VAL A 21 -7.90 20.64 -18.10
N GLU A 22 -8.97 19.86 -18.31
CA GLU A 22 -9.20 18.58 -17.62
C GLU A 22 -8.06 17.59 -17.87
N SER A 23 -7.66 17.39 -19.13
CA SER A 23 -6.54 16.50 -19.48
C SER A 23 -5.20 16.98 -18.90
N THR A 24 -4.96 18.28 -18.85
CA THR A 24 -3.75 18.86 -18.22
C THR A 24 -3.71 18.58 -16.73
N ILE A 25 -4.84 18.74 -16.03
CA ILE A 25 -4.96 18.47 -14.60
C ILE A 25 -4.77 16.96 -14.32
N ILE A 26 -5.45 16.08 -15.07
CA ILE A 26 -5.34 14.64 -14.89
C ILE A 26 -3.89 14.17 -15.07
N ASN A 27 -3.22 14.63 -16.13
CA ASN A 27 -1.81 14.28 -16.39
C ASN A 27 -0.89 14.79 -15.27
N ALA A 28 -1.04 16.04 -14.84
CA ALA A 28 -0.24 16.61 -13.76
C ALA A 28 -0.41 15.82 -12.45
N VAL A 29 -1.65 15.46 -12.12
CA VAL A 29 -1.96 14.68 -10.93
C VAL A 29 -1.41 13.26 -11.02
N GLN A 30 -1.47 12.62 -12.19
CA GLN A 30 -0.87 11.29 -12.39
C GLN A 30 0.64 11.30 -12.17
N TRP A 31 1.35 12.30 -12.69
CA TRP A 31 2.78 12.47 -12.42
C TRP A 31 3.07 12.67 -10.94
N LEU A 32 2.27 13.49 -10.27
CA LEU A 32 2.40 13.72 -8.83
C LEU A 32 2.16 12.42 -8.04
N ARG A 33 1.12 11.65 -8.38
CA ARG A 33 0.84 10.34 -7.77
C ARG A 33 2.04 9.41 -7.91
N LEU A 34 2.60 9.31 -9.12
CA LEU A 34 3.73 8.43 -9.40
C LEU A 34 4.98 8.82 -8.60
N ILE A 35 5.25 10.12 -8.45
CA ILE A 35 6.37 10.62 -7.63
C ILE A 35 6.17 10.25 -6.16
N VAL A 36 4.96 10.46 -5.62
CA VAL A 36 4.64 10.16 -4.23
C VAL A 36 4.73 8.65 -3.96
N GLU A 37 4.18 7.82 -4.85
CA GLU A 37 4.25 6.36 -4.77
C GLU A 37 5.69 5.85 -4.81
N THR A 38 6.49 6.38 -5.74
CA THR A 38 7.92 6.04 -5.87
C THR A 38 8.69 6.44 -4.62
N THR A 39 8.40 7.61 -4.06
CA THR A 39 9.02 8.08 -2.81
C THR A 39 8.71 7.13 -1.66
N GLY A 40 7.45 6.74 -1.49
CA GLY A 40 7.05 5.74 -0.49
C GLY A 40 7.76 4.40 -0.69
N ALA A 41 7.85 3.91 -1.92
CA ALA A 41 8.57 2.67 -2.24
C ALA A 41 10.06 2.74 -1.89
N VAL A 42 10.72 3.87 -2.16
CA VAL A 42 12.13 4.10 -1.79
C VAL A 42 12.29 4.08 -0.27
N ILE A 43 11.42 4.74 0.48
CA ILE A 43 11.47 4.77 1.95
C ILE A 43 11.33 3.35 2.53
N ILE A 44 10.41 2.54 2.00
CA ILE A 44 10.27 1.12 2.38
C ILE A 44 11.58 0.38 2.10
N GLY A 45 12.13 0.53 0.90
CA GLY A 45 13.38 -0.10 0.50
C GLY A 45 14.53 0.24 1.45
N LEU A 46 14.70 1.52 1.79
CA LEU A 46 15.72 1.98 2.74
C LEU A 46 15.51 1.39 4.15
N GLY A 47 14.26 1.33 4.61
CA GLY A 47 13.93 0.72 5.90
C GLY A 47 14.27 -0.76 5.95
N VAL A 48 13.94 -1.51 4.90
CA VAL A 48 14.26 -2.93 4.77
C VAL A 48 15.78 -3.15 4.73
N LEU A 49 16.51 -2.39 3.91
CA LEU A 49 17.97 -2.48 3.83
C LEU A 49 18.64 -2.18 5.17
N THR A 50 18.19 -1.12 5.85
CA THR A 50 18.71 -0.73 7.16
C THR A 50 18.41 -1.79 8.23
N ALA A 51 17.21 -2.35 8.23
CA ALA A 51 16.82 -3.42 9.15
C ALA A 51 17.61 -4.71 8.89
N ALA A 52 17.79 -5.08 7.61
CA ALA A 52 18.56 -6.25 7.21
C ALA A 52 20.04 -6.12 7.59
N TYR A 53 20.66 -4.96 7.35
CA TYR A 53 22.04 -4.71 7.74
C TYR A 53 22.24 -4.82 9.26
N GLN A 54 21.35 -4.20 10.04
CA GLN A 54 21.40 -4.30 11.50
C GLN A 54 21.16 -5.72 11.99
N PHE A 55 20.24 -6.45 11.36
CA PHE A 55 19.97 -7.86 11.67
C PHE A 55 21.21 -8.72 11.48
N VAL A 56 21.85 -8.66 10.30
CA VAL A 56 23.07 -9.41 10.01
C VAL A 56 24.18 -9.09 11.02
N ARG A 57 24.35 -7.80 11.35
CA ARG A 57 25.36 -7.38 12.33
C ARG A 57 25.03 -7.83 13.76
N SER A 58 23.75 -7.98 14.09
CA SER A 58 23.30 -8.44 15.42
C SER A 58 23.41 -9.94 15.64
N LEU A 59 23.71 -10.74 14.59
CA LEU A 59 23.91 -12.17 14.74
C LEU A 59 25.22 -12.51 15.46
N VAL A 60 26.16 -11.57 15.58
CA VAL A 60 27.48 -11.80 16.18
C VAL A 60 27.91 -10.59 17.03
N PRO A 61 27.79 -10.62 18.37
CA PRO A 61 27.10 -11.59 19.23
C PRO A 61 25.57 -11.37 19.29
N PRO A 62 24.76 -12.42 19.45
CA PRO A 62 23.30 -12.32 19.50
C PRO A 62 22.82 -11.62 20.77
N GLN A 63 22.17 -10.47 20.61
CA GLN A 63 21.58 -9.67 21.69
C GLN A 63 20.08 -9.46 21.46
N LEU A 64 19.26 -9.92 22.41
CA LEU A 64 17.79 -9.85 22.34
C LEU A 64 17.27 -8.40 22.20
N GLU A 65 17.92 -7.44 22.85
CA GLU A 65 17.61 -6.00 22.75
C GLU A 65 17.75 -5.44 21.32
N SER A 66 18.62 -6.05 20.49
CA SER A 66 18.85 -5.59 19.11
C SER A 66 17.65 -5.87 18.20
N TYR A 67 16.93 -6.97 18.42
CA TYR A 67 15.76 -7.33 17.59
C TYR A 67 14.63 -6.31 17.74
N ASN A 68 14.37 -5.83 18.96
CA ASN A 68 13.32 -4.85 19.19
C ASN A 68 13.68 -3.50 18.53
N LYS A 69 14.95 -3.11 18.56
CA LYS A 69 15.45 -1.91 17.87
C LYS A 69 15.36 -2.02 16.35
N ILE A 70 15.71 -3.17 15.78
CA ILE A 70 15.57 -3.44 14.34
C ILE A 70 14.10 -3.34 13.91
N ARG A 71 13.20 -3.97 14.68
CA ARG A 71 11.75 -3.93 14.44
C ARG A 71 11.20 -2.50 14.52
N LEU A 72 11.58 -1.74 15.54
CA LEU A 72 11.16 -0.34 15.70
C LEU A 72 11.69 0.54 14.57
N THR A 73 12.92 0.30 14.12
CA THR A 73 13.51 1.02 12.97
C THR A 73 12.68 0.74 11.72
N LEU A 74 12.45 -0.53 11.39
CA LEU A 74 11.63 -0.93 10.25
C LEU A 74 10.22 -0.33 10.32
N ALA A 75 9.57 -0.42 11.49
CA ALA A 75 8.24 0.13 11.71
C ALA A 75 8.16 1.64 11.43
N ARG A 76 9.19 2.41 11.77
CA ARG A 76 9.24 3.86 11.48
C ARG A 76 9.31 4.15 9.99
N TYR A 77 10.14 3.43 9.24
CA TYR A 77 10.22 3.57 7.78
C TYR A 77 8.91 3.17 7.11
N LEU A 78 8.30 2.07 7.55
CA LEU A 78 7.00 1.63 7.03
C LEU A 78 5.90 2.65 7.33
N ALA A 79 5.83 3.18 8.56
CA ALA A 79 4.84 4.19 8.93
C ALA A 79 4.98 5.45 8.05
N LEU A 80 6.21 5.94 7.87
CA LEU A 80 6.48 7.09 7.01
C LEU A 80 6.06 6.83 5.56
N ALA A 81 6.42 5.67 5.01
CA ALA A 81 6.03 5.31 3.65
C ALA A 81 4.51 5.19 3.47
N LEU A 82 3.79 4.74 4.49
CA LEU A 82 2.33 4.65 4.47
C LEU A 82 1.67 6.03 4.45
N GLU A 83 2.25 7.04 5.09
CA GLU A 83 1.74 8.42 4.98
C GLU A 83 1.84 8.94 3.54
N PHE A 84 2.95 8.65 2.85
CA PHE A 84 3.08 8.98 1.42
C PHE A 84 2.13 8.16 0.53
N GLN A 85 2.04 6.85 0.75
CA GLN A 85 1.14 5.99 -0.02
C GLN A 85 -0.33 6.42 0.14
N LEU A 86 -0.74 6.78 1.37
CA LEU A 86 -2.07 7.33 1.62
C LEU A 86 -2.31 8.63 0.84
N GLY A 87 -1.30 9.51 0.75
CA GLY A 87 -1.36 10.71 -0.08
C GLY A 87 -1.56 10.40 -1.57
N ALA A 88 -0.85 9.40 -2.10
CA ALA A 88 -1.01 8.93 -3.48
C ALA A 88 -2.41 8.33 -3.72
N ASP A 89 -2.97 7.63 -2.74
CA ASP A 89 -4.32 7.05 -2.81
C ASP A 89 -5.39 8.15 -2.79
N ILE A 90 -5.29 9.15 -1.91
CA ILE A 90 -6.17 10.33 -1.89
C ILE A 90 -6.11 11.06 -3.23
N LEU A 91 -4.91 11.22 -3.78
CA LEU A 91 -4.73 11.86 -5.07
C LEU A 91 -5.39 11.07 -6.20
N SER A 92 -5.33 9.74 -6.15
CA SER A 92 -6.00 8.85 -7.10
C SER A 92 -7.52 8.94 -7.00
N THR A 93 -8.10 9.05 -5.80
CA THR A 93 -9.55 9.17 -5.63
C THR A 93 -10.07 10.56 -6.03
N ALA A 94 -9.23 11.60 -5.98
CA ALA A 94 -9.58 12.95 -6.39
C ALA A 94 -9.72 13.14 -7.91
N ILE A 95 -8.98 12.38 -8.73
CA ILE A 95 -9.01 12.51 -10.19
C ILE A 95 -9.76 11.39 -10.93
N ALA A 96 -10.07 10.28 -10.26
CA ALA A 96 -10.68 9.13 -10.92
C ALA A 96 -12.10 8.84 -10.40
N PRO A 97 -13.15 9.32 -11.08
CA PRO A 97 -14.39 8.58 -11.22
C PRO A 97 -14.29 7.70 -12.48
N SER A 98 -13.30 6.80 -12.56
CA SER A 98 -13.27 5.74 -13.59
C SER A 98 -13.20 4.36 -12.95
N TRP A 99 -14.24 3.56 -13.18
CA TRP A 99 -14.45 2.25 -12.56
C TRP A 99 -13.30 1.26 -12.83
N GLU A 100 -12.57 1.42 -13.94
CA GLU A 100 -11.46 0.54 -14.30
C GLU A 100 -10.20 0.77 -13.45
N GLN A 101 -9.87 2.03 -13.13
CA GLN A 101 -8.70 2.34 -12.30
C GLN A 101 -8.96 2.02 -10.83
N ILE A 102 -10.17 2.28 -10.33
CA ILE A 102 -10.62 1.88 -8.99
C ILE A 102 -10.56 0.35 -8.86
N GLY A 103 -10.99 -0.39 -9.90
CA GLY A 103 -10.93 -1.85 -9.92
C GLY A 103 -9.51 -2.42 -9.84
N LYS A 104 -8.54 -1.83 -10.55
CA LYS A 104 -7.13 -2.27 -10.49
C LYS A 104 -6.51 -2.05 -9.10
N LEU A 105 -6.76 -0.88 -8.50
CA LEU A 105 -6.25 -0.58 -7.16
C LEU A 105 -6.91 -1.48 -6.09
N GLY A 106 -8.23 -1.68 -6.20
CA GLY A 106 -8.97 -2.61 -5.34
C GLY A 106 -8.46 -4.05 -5.44
N ALA A 107 -8.15 -4.53 -6.65
CA ALA A 107 -7.59 -5.87 -6.85
C ALA A 107 -6.23 -6.04 -6.13
N ILE A 108 -5.33 -5.06 -6.23
CA ILE A 108 -4.03 -5.10 -5.53
C ILE A 108 -4.23 -5.11 -4.01
N ALA A 109 -5.14 -4.29 -3.49
CA ALA A 109 -5.46 -4.24 -2.06
C ALA A 109 -6.03 -5.57 -1.53
N VAL A 110 -6.93 -6.21 -2.29
CA VAL A 110 -7.49 -7.53 -1.96
C VAL A 110 -6.40 -8.59 -1.95
N ILE A 111 -5.53 -8.65 -2.98
CA ILE A 111 -4.42 -9.60 -3.04
C ILE A 111 -3.49 -9.44 -1.83
N ARG A 112 -3.11 -8.19 -1.51
CA ARG A 112 -2.25 -7.88 -0.36
C ARG A 112 -2.89 -8.37 0.95
N THR A 113 -4.18 -8.11 1.12
CA THR A 113 -4.92 -8.48 2.33
C THR A 113 -5.05 -10.00 2.44
N GLY A 114 -5.42 -10.68 1.35
CA GLY A 114 -5.56 -12.13 1.30
C GLY A 114 -4.24 -12.84 1.60
N LEU A 115 -3.15 -12.45 0.92
CA LEU A 115 -1.84 -13.07 1.12
C LEU A 115 -1.33 -12.89 2.55
N ASN A 116 -1.40 -11.67 3.09
CA ASN A 116 -0.99 -11.39 4.46
C ASN A 116 -1.84 -12.13 5.50
N TYR A 117 -3.14 -12.30 5.23
CA TYR A 117 -4.05 -13.07 6.08
C TYR A 117 -3.69 -14.56 6.11
N PHE A 118 -3.47 -15.19 4.94
CA PHE A 118 -3.08 -16.60 4.85
C PHE A 118 -1.76 -16.87 5.58
N LEU A 119 -0.75 -16.04 5.33
CA LEU A 119 0.57 -16.19 5.96
C LEU A 119 0.48 -16.10 7.49
N THR A 120 -0.28 -15.12 7.99
CA THR A 120 -0.51 -14.94 9.44
C THR A 120 -1.25 -16.14 10.05
N ARG A 121 -2.18 -16.73 9.28
CA ARG A 121 -2.97 -17.88 9.70
C ARG A 121 -2.11 -19.15 9.79
N GLU A 122 -1.30 -19.44 8.78
CA GLU A 122 -0.41 -20.62 8.76
C GLU A 122 0.57 -20.60 9.95
N ILE A 123 1.21 -19.46 10.20
CA ILE A 123 2.12 -19.28 11.35
C ILE A 123 1.40 -19.53 12.69
N ARG A 124 0.11 -19.17 12.78
CA ARG A 124 -0.69 -19.36 14.00
C ARG A 124 -1.10 -20.83 14.20
N GLU A 125 -1.33 -21.57 13.12
CA GLU A 125 -1.64 -23.00 13.16
C GLU A 125 -0.41 -23.82 13.57
N GLU A 126 0.76 -23.51 13.02
CA GLU A 126 2.04 -24.16 13.37
C GLU A 126 2.40 -23.94 14.87
N LYS A 127 2.23 -22.72 15.39
CA LYS A 127 2.47 -22.42 16.81
C LYS A 127 1.52 -23.15 17.77
N LYS A 128 0.31 -23.51 17.34
CA LYS A 128 -0.64 -24.25 18.18
C LYS A 128 -0.33 -25.75 18.24
N GLY A 129 0.19 -26.34 17.16
CA GLY A 129 0.60 -27.74 17.14
C GLY A 129 1.75 -28.06 18.09
N ILE A 130 2.66 -27.09 18.31
CA ILE A 130 3.82 -27.23 19.20
C ILE A 130 3.41 -27.17 20.69
N ALA A 131 2.32 -26.47 21.04
CA ALA A 131 1.88 -26.34 22.44
C ALA A 131 1.09 -27.54 22.99
N SER A 132 0.60 -28.43 22.11
CA SER A 132 -0.14 -29.64 22.48
C SER A 132 0.73 -30.88 22.71
N ASP A 133 2.03 -30.83 22.38
CA ASP A 133 2.95 -31.97 22.54
C ASP A 133 3.68 -32.00 23.89
N SER A 134 3.65 -30.91 24.66
CA SER A 134 4.28 -30.83 26.01
C SER A 134 3.32 -31.12 27.18
N GLY A 135 2.18 -31.78 26.93
CA GLY A 135 1.08 -31.94 27.91
C GLY A 135 0.60 -33.37 28.18
N GLY A 136 1.42 -34.41 27.94
CA GLY A 136 1.04 -35.82 28.16
C GLY A 136 2.16 -36.65 28.80
N SER A 137 1.98 -36.98 30.08
CA SER A 137 2.82 -37.72 31.04
C SER A 137 3.17 -39.19 30.69
N PRO A 138 4.23 -39.77 31.29
CA PRO A 138 4.06 -40.89 32.27
C PRO A 138 5.03 -40.81 33.48
N THR A 139 4.54 -40.81 34.74
CA THR A 139 4.38 -41.94 35.72
C THR A 139 5.68 -42.71 36.05
N PRO A 140 5.92 -43.15 37.31
CA PRO A 140 5.00 -43.96 38.13
C PRO A 140 4.24 -43.18 39.18
#